data_AF-E9ADD3-F1
#
_entry.id   AF-E9ADD3-F1
#
_cell.length_a   1.000
_cell.length_b   1.000
_cell.length_c   1.000
_cell.angle_alpha   90.00
_cell.angle_beta   90.00
_cell.angle_gamma   90.00
#
_symmetry.space_group_name_H-M   'P 1'
#
loop_
_entity.id
_entity.type
_entity.pdbx_description
1 polymer ?
#
loop_
_entity_poly.entity_id
_entity_poly.type
_entity_poly.pdbx_seq_one_letter_code
_entity_poly.pdbx_strand_id
1 'polypeptide(L)'
;MPLIEAHLPALRPYIRYPVVAATGSFDVGRLQQYATVCPATYVIETITEALAELTRRMKWSFDLCGNFRDAADFAARGISFVALERATGNIAAGASSFCICDGGVEVGVETAESHQRRGLALACSARLILERLKHGLYPNWDAHVPHSAHLAEKLGYTRGTPYKAYVDELQT
;
A
#
# COMPACT_ATOMS: atom_id res chain seq x y z
N MET A 1 -34.01 6.65 -3.82
CA MET A 1 -33.12 5.46 -3.80
C MET A 1 -31.89 5.78 -4.65
N PRO A 2 -30.66 5.61 -4.14
CA PRO A 2 -29.44 5.77 -4.93
C PRO A 2 -29.42 4.86 -6.15
N LEU A 3 -28.85 5.31 -7.28
CA LEU A 3 -28.88 4.58 -8.56
C LEU A 3 -28.21 3.20 -8.48
N ILE A 4 -27.09 3.07 -7.75
CA ILE A 4 -26.40 1.79 -7.57
C ILE A 4 -27.30 0.79 -6.84
N GLU A 5 -27.96 1.22 -5.76
CA GLU A 5 -28.86 0.37 -4.98
C GLU A 5 -30.12 -0.03 -5.78
N ALA A 6 -30.54 0.83 -6.71
CA ALA A 6 -31.68 0.56 -7.59
C ALA A 6 -31.38 -0.43 -8.72
N HIS A 7 -30.18 -0.37 -9.30
CA HIS A 7 -29.86 -1.07 -10.55
C HIS A 7 -28.83 -2.20 -10.38
N LEU A 8 -28.08 -2.21 -9.28
CA LEU A 8 -27.03 -3.18 -8.98
C LEU A 8 -27.20 -3.73 -7.55
N PRO A 9 -28.35 -4.34 -7.21
CA PRO A 9 -28.66 -4.77 -5.84
C PRO A 9 -27.74 -5.87 -5.31
N ALA A 10 -26.95 -6.53 -6.18
CA ALA A 10 -25.96 -7.53 -5.78
C ALA A 10 -24.72 -6.91 -5.11
N LEU A 11 -24.41 -5.63 -5.41
CA LEU A 11 -23.25 -4.96 -4.83
C LEU A 11 -23.50 -4.64 -3.35
N ARG A 12 -22.47 -4.92 -2.53
CA ARG A 12 -22.51 -4.66 -1.09
C ARG A 12 -21.94 -3.27 -0.80
N PRO A 13 -22.67 -2.40 -0.10
CA PRO A 13 -22.11 -1.14 0.37
C PRO A 13 -21.10 -1.40 1.49
N TYR A 14 -20.00 -0.65 1.48
CA TYR A 14 -19.02 -0.62 2.56
C TYR A 14 -18.46 0.79 2.73
N ILE A 15 -17.68 1.01 3.79
CA ILE A 15 -17.11 2.32 4.11
C ILE A 15 -15.62 2.33 3.81
N ARG A 16 -15.17 3.33 3.04
CA ARG A 16 -13.76 3.67 2.85
C ARG A 16 -13.39 4.88 3.69
N TYR A 17 -12.11 4.96 4.02
CA TYR A 17 -11.56 5.94 4.95
C TYR A 17 -10.47 6.75 4.23
N PRO A 18 -10.82 7.89 3.61
CA PRO A 18 -9.83 8.73 2.99
C PRO A 18 -8.94 9.31 4.08
N VAL A 19 -7.65 9.45 3.78
CA VAL A 19 -6.71 10.13 4.66
C VAL A 19 -5.92 11.16 3.87
N VAL A 20 -5.54 12.24 4.53
CA VAL A 20 -4.81 13.34 3.93
C VAL A 20 -3.60 13.69 4.77
N ALA A 21 -2.49 14.05 4.11
CA ALA A 21 -1.34 14.65 4.75
C ALA A 21 -1.18 16.06 4.18
N ALA A 22 -0.98 17.05 5.05
CA ALA A 22 -0.63 18.38 4.57
C ALA A 22 0.78 18.34 3.97
N THR A 23 1.06 19.16 2.96
CA THR A 23 2.40 19.25 2.38
C THR A 23 3.42 19.57 3.48
N GLY A 24 4.45 18.72 3.61
CA GLY A 24 5.48 18.87 4.64
C GLY A 24 5.08 18.40 6.06
N SER A 25 3.92 17.77 6.25
CA SER A 25 3.47 17.29 7.57
C SER A 25 4.08 15.95 8.00
N PHE A 26 4.79 15.26 7.12
CA PHE A 26 5.44 13.99 7.45
C PHE A 26 6.66 14.20 8.34
N ASP A 27 6.65 13.57 9.51
CA ASP A 27 7.83 13.48 10.38
C ASP A 27 8.82 12.46 9.79
N VAL A 28 9.81 12.99 9.06
CA VAL A 28 10.85 12.20 8.39
C VAL A 28 11.63 11.33 9.38
N GLY A 29 11.94 11.85 10.58
CA GLY A 29 12.69 11.10 11.60
C GLY A 29 11.90 9.90 12.11
N ARG A 30 10.60 10.09 12.36
CA ARG A 30 9.71 9.00 12.76
C ARG A 30 9.49 7.96 11.66
N LEU A 31 9.37 8.40 10.40
CA LEU A 31 9.29 7.49 9.26
C LEU A 31 10.58 6.66 9.11
N GLN A 32 11.75 7.27 9.30
CA GLN A 32 13.03 6.55 9.29
C GLN A 32 13.07 5.48 10.38
N GLN A 33 12.63 5.81 11.60
CA GLN A 33 12.51 4.83 12.69
C GLN A 33 11.58 3.68 12.28
N TYR A 34 10.38 3.96 11.76
CA TYR A 34 9.47 2.91 11.31
C TYR A 34 10.04 2.04 10.19
N ALA A 35 10.79 2.60 9.25
CA ALA A 35 11.48 1.85 8.22
C ALA A 35 12.57 0.90 8.78
N THR A 36 13.04 1.12 10.02
CA THR A 36 14.03 0.25 10.71
C THR A 36 13.40 -0.77 11.67
N VAL A 37 12.11 -0.66 12.01
CA VAL A 37 11.40 -1.57 12.94
C VAL A 37 11.15 -2.96 12.34
N CYS A 38 11.55 -3.20 11.09
CA CYS A 38 11.44 -4.51 10.45
C CYS A 38 12.18 -5.59 11.28
N PRO A 39 11.52 -6.70 11.69
CA PRO A 39 12.18 -7.75 12.45
C PRO A 39 13.38 -8.33 11.70
N ALA A 40 14.44 -8.71 12.42
CA ALA A 40 15.70 -9.15 11.82
C ALA A 40 15.58 -10.38 10.91
N THR A 41 14.53 -11.19 11.06
CA THR A 41 14.19 -12.33 10.20
C THR A 41 13.73 -11.92 8.79
N TYR A 42 13.52 -10.62 8.56
CA TYR A 42 13.13 -10.05 7.29
C TYR A 42 14.19 -9.08 6.75
N VAL A 43 14.10 -8.79 5.46
CA VAL A 43 14.82 -7.71 4.79
C VAL A 43 13.84 -6.94 3.92
N ILE A 44 13.96 -5.61 3.90
CA ILE A 44 13.17 -4.75 3.01
C ILE A 44 14.01 -4.46 1.78
N GLU A 45 13.49 -4.85 0.62
CA GLU A 45 14.13 -4.69 -0.68
C GLU A 45 13.24 -3.86 -1.60
N THR A 46 13.87 -3.18 -2.57
CA THR A 46 13.14 -2.54 -3.66
C THR A 46 12.59 -3.61 -4.59
N ILE A 47 11.35 -3.45 -5.06
CA ILE A 47 10.78 -4.39 -6.05
C ILE A 47 11.50 -4.18 -7.39
N THR A 48 12.27 -5.18 -7.80
CA THR A 48 12.86 -5.30 -9.15
C THR A 48 11.85 -5.91 -10.13
N GLU A 49 12.17 -5.97 -11.43
CA GLU A 49 11.36 -6.69 -12.42
C GLU A 49 11.08 -8.14 -12.00
N ALA A 50 12.11 -8.86 -11.53
CA ALA A 50 11.95 -10.24 -11.08
C ALA A 50 11.00 -10.36 -9.87
N LEU A 51 11.10 -9.45 -8.89
CA LEU A 51 10.17 -9.42 -7.76
C LEU A 51 8.75 -9.01 -8.18
N ALA A 52 8.62 -8.08 -9.13
CA ALA A 52 7.33 -7.69 -9.67
C ALA A 52 6.62 -8.88 -10.33
N GLU A 53 7.35 -9.68 -11.11
CA GLU A 53 6.85 -10.92 -11.69
C GLU A 53 6.38 -11.92 -10.61
N LEU A 54 7.11 -12.05 -9.50
CA LEU A 54 6.69 -12.88 -8.38
C LEU A 54 5.42 -12.36 -7.70
N THR A 55 5.31 -11.05 -7.44
CA THR A 55 4.10 -10.47 -6.82
C THR A 55 2.85 -10.70 -7.67
N ARG A 56 2.97 -10.67 -9.01
CA ARG A 56 1.88 -10.89 -9.96
C ARG A 56 1.42 -12.35 -10.03
N ARG A 57 2.21 -13.30 -9.54
CA ARG A 57 1.85 -14.74 -9.51
C ARG A 57 0.98 -15.12 -8.33
N MET A 58 0.92 -14.30 -7.29
CA MET A 58 0.16 -14.57 -6.07
C MET A 58 -1.03 -13.61 -5.98
N LYS A 59 -2.25 -14.16 -5.81
CA LYS A 59 -3.48 -13.38 -5.74
C LYS A 59 -3.41 -12.25 -4.70
N TRP A 60 -2.89 -12.53 -3.51
CA TRP A 60 -2.86 -11.56 -2.40
C TRP A 60 -1.89 -10.39 -2.62
N SER A 61 -0.87 -10.56 -3.47
CA SER A 61 0.14 -9.52 -3.73
C SER A 61 0.05 -8.92 -5.12
N PHE A 62 -0.92 -9.36 -5.92
CA PHE A 62 -1.06 -8.97 -7.31
C PHE A 62 -1.12 -7.45 -7.44
N ASP A 63 -1.94 -6.80 -6.61
CA ASP A 63 -2.18 -5.35 -6.64
C ASP A 63 -0.96 -4.50 -6.28
N LEU A 64 0.13 -5.09 -5.76
CA LEU A 64 1.39 -4.37 -5.62
C LEU A 64 1.94 -3.95 -6.99
N CYS A 65 1.84 -4.78 -8.03
CA CYS A 65 2.41 -4.46 -9.35
C CYS A 65 1.44 -4.71 -10.52
N GLY A 66 0.24 -5.18 -10.23
CA GLY A 66 -0.73 -5.71 -11.19
C GLY A 66 -1.34 -4.67 -12.12
N ASN A 67 -1.41 -3.41 -11.68
CA ASN A 67 -1.97 -2.30 -12.45
C ASN A 67 -1.05 -1.79 -13.57
N PHE A 68 0.20 -2.26 -13.60
CA PHE A 68 1.14 -1.97 -14.68
C PHE A 68 0.97 -2.99 -15.80
N ARG A 69 1.36 -2.62 -17.03
CA ARG A 69 1.19 -3.49 -18.20
C ARG A 69 1.86 -4.85 -17.97
N ASP A 70 3.08 -4.83 -17.47
CA ASP A 70 3.91 -6.00 -17.18
C ASP A 70 4.97 -5.65 -16.12
N ALA A 71 5.79 -6.63 -15.73
CA ALA A 71 6.83 -6.46 -14.73
C ALA A 71 7.93 -5.47 -15.15
N ALA A 72 8.26 -5.41 -16.45
CA ALA A 72 9.26 -4.49 -16.99
C ALA A 72 8.75 -3.04 -16.97
N ASP A 73 7.48 -2.84 -17.34
CA ASP A 73 6.78 -1.56 -17.26
C ASP A 73 6.68 -1.05 -15.82
N PHE A 74 6.40 -1.95 -14.87
CA PHE A 74 6.51 -1.65 -13.44
C PHE A 74 7.94 -1.22 -13.07
N ALA A 75 8.96 -2.01 -13.41
CA ALA A 75 10.34 -1.71 -13.02
C ALA A 75 10.86 -0.38 -13.60
N ALA A 76 10.33 0.05 -14.75
CA ALA A 76 10.69 1.31 -15.38
C ALA A 76 10.04 2.55 -14.74
N ARG A 77 8.87 2.41 -14.10
CA ARG A 77 8.04 3.56 -13.66
C ARG A 77 7.66 3.53 -12.18
N GLY A 78 7.50 2.35 -11.62
CA GLY A 78 7.12 2.09 -10.24
C GLY A 78 8.26 2.35 -9.26
N ILE A 79 7.89 2.62 -8.01
CA ILE A 79 8.79 2.57 -6.86
C ILE A 79 7.99 1.93 -5.74
N SER A 80 8.50 0.80 -5.26
CA SER A 80 7.83 -0.04 -4.29
C SER A 80 8.85 -0.87 -3.53
N PHE A 81 8.43 -1.34 -2.36
CA PHE A 81 9.28 -2.11 -1.47
C PHE A 81 8.54 -3.36 -0.99
N VAL A 82 9.27 -4.45 -0.83
CA VAL A 82 8.78 -5.71 -0.23
C VAL A 82 9.61 -6.10 0.98
N ALA A 83 8.95 -6.69 1.97
CA ALA A 83 9.61 -7.44 3.02
C ALA A 83 9.76 -8.89 2.58
N LEU A 84 11.00 -9.37 2.50
CA LEU A 84 11.34 -10.76 2.20
C LEU A 84 11.76 -11.48 3.48
N GLU A 85 11.31 -12.72 3.65
CA GLU A 85 11.85 -13.61 4.69
C GLU A 85 13.29 -14.00 4.37
N ARG A 86 14.22 -13.76 5.29
CA ARG A 86 15.64 -14.09 5.05
C ARG A 86 15.89 -15.59 4.86
N ALA A 87 15.10 -16.43 5.53
CA ALA A 87 15.29 -17.87 5.51
C ALA A 87 14.87 -18.51 4.18
N THR A 88 13.88 -17.93 3.49
CA THR A 88 13.24 -18.55 2.31
C THR A 88 13.33 -17.68 1.05
N GLY A 89 13.53 -16.37 1.20
CA GLY A 89 13.39 -15.39 0.12
C GLY A 89 11.94 -15.05 -0.24
N ASN A 90 10.96 -15.61 0.47
CA ASN A 90 9.53 -15.39 0.15
C ASN A 90 9.08 -13.98 0.50
N ILE A 91 8.18 -13.43 -0.32
CA ILE A 91 7.54 -12.14 -0.07
C ILE A 91 6.53 -12.30 1.07
N ALA A 92 6.67 -11.49 2.10
CA ALA A 92 5.81 -11.48 3.29
C ALA A 92 4.88 -10.26 3.33
N ALA A 93 5.32 -9.12 2.80
CA ALA A 93 4.53 -7.90 2.70
C ALA A 93 5.11 -6.98 1.62
N GLY A 94 4.35 -5.97 1.23
CA GLY A 94 4.87 -4.90 0.39
C GLY A 94 4.05 -3.62 0.48
N ALA A 95 4.69 -2.52 0.09
CA ALA A 95 4.04 -1.24 -0.14
C ALA A 95 4.45 -0.74 -1.53
N SER A 96 3.47 -0.33 -2.32
CA SER A 96 3.66 0.00 -3.72
C SER A 96 2.96 1.28 -4.12
N SER A 97 3.41 1.84 -5.24
CA SER A 97 2.70 2.89 -5.97
C SER A 97 1.65 2.23 -6.87
N PHE A 98 0.49 1.96 -6.30
CA PHE A 98 -0.65 1.30 -6.94
C PHE A 98 -1.06 1.96 -8.25
N CYS A 99 -1.04 3.29 -8.30
CA CYS A 99 -1.08 4.05 -9.55
C CYS A 99 -0.19 5.29 -9.47
N ILE A 100 0.16 5.84 -10.63
CA ILE A 100 0.99 7.04 -10.77
C ILE A 100 0.13 8.12 -11.45
N CYS A 101 0.10 9.32 -10.86
CA CYS A 101 -0.60 10.48 -11.39
C CYS A 101 0.34 11.70 -11.43
N ASP A 102 -0.10 12.77 -12.08
CA ASP A 102 0.67 14.00 -12.11
C ASP A 102 0.81 14.56 -10.67
N GLY A 103 2.04 14.54 -10.17
CA GLY A 103 2.38 15.04 -8.82
C GLY A 103 2.23 14.04 -7.68
N GLY A 104 1.86 12.78 -7.92
CA GLY A 104 1.66 11.82 -6.83
C GLY A 104 1.55 10.35 -7.22
N VAL A 105 1.37 9.52 -6.20
CA VAL A 105 1.08 8.09 -6.33
C VAL A 105 -0.02 7.68 -5.38
N GLU A 106 -0.80 6.66 -5.73
CA GLU A 106 -1.67 5.98 -4.78
C GLU A 106 -0.87 4.88 -4.07
N VAL A 107 -0.90 4.85 -2.75
CA VAL A 107 -0.21 3.82 -1.95
C VAL A 107 -1.09 2.56 -1.84
N GLY A 108 -0.57 1.43 -2.33
CA GLY A 108 -1.12 0.10 -2.09
C GLY A 108 -0.25 -0.66 -1.08
N VAL A 109 -0.86 -1.39 -0.15
CA VAL A 109 -0.14 -2.14 0.89
C VAL A 109 -0.76 -3.51 1.04
N GLU A 110 0.07 -4.54 0.92
CA GLU A 110 -0.34 -5.94 1.05
C GLU A 110 0.53 -6.65 2.08
N THR A 111 -0.04 -7.61 2.81
CA THR A 111 0.70 -8.46 3.74
C THR A 111 0.10 -9.85 3.74
N ALA A 112 0.93 -10.87 3.50
CA ALA A 112 0.54 -12.27 3.58
C ALA A 112 -0.04 -12.56 4.97
N GLU A 113 -1.15 -13.31 5.01
CA GLU A 113 -1.93 -13.53 6.23
C GLU A 113 -1.07 -14.05 7.40
N SER A 114 -0.20 -15.03 7.15
CA SER A 114 0.69 -15.61 8.15
C SER A 114 1.80 -14.65 8.66
N HIS A 115 1.97 -13.49 8.01
CA HIS A 115 2.99 -12.48 8.30
C HIS A 115 2.41 -11.18 8.84
N GLN A 116 1.08 -11.09 8.97
CA GLN A 116 0.41 -9.91 9.52
C GLN A 116 0.80 -9.63 10.98
N ARG A 117 0.57 -8.39 11.42
CA ARG A 117 0.82 -7.92 12.80
C ARG A 117 2.28 -7.98 13.26
N ARG A 118 3.24 -8.14 12.34
CA ARG A 118 4.70 -8.14 12.60
C ARG A 118 5.40 -6.81 12.30
N GLY A 119 4.64 -5.76 11.96
CA GLY A 119 5.20 -4.44 11.61
C GLY A 119 5.69 -4.29 10.17
N LEU A 120 5.56 -5.33 9.33
CA LEU A 120 6.09 -5.34 7.96
C LEU A 120 5.42 -4.28 7.06
N ALA A 121 4.08 -4.19 7.10
CA ALA A 121 3.33 -3.16 6.39
C ALA A 121 3.78 -1.75 6.77
N LEU A 122 4.01 -1.49 8.05
CA LEU A 122 4.48 -0.20 8.56
C LEU A 122 5.87 0.14 8.02
N ALA A 123 6.80 -0.81 8.08
CA ALA A 123 8.15 -0.57 7.63
C ALA A 123 8.25 -0.38 6.10
N CYS A 124 7.53 -1.18 5.31
CA CYS A 124 7.47 -1.02 3.85
C CYS A 124 6.83 0.32 3.46
N SER A 125 5.71 0.68 4.10
CA SER A 125 5.00 1.93 3.82
C SER A 125 5.83 3.15 4.19
N ALA A 126 6.50 3.12 5.34
CA ALA A 126 7.40 4.20 5.74
C ALA A 126 8.55 4.38 4.74
N ARG A 127 9.13 3.27 4.24
CA ARG A 127 10.16 3.33 3.21
C ARG A 127 9.63 3.93 1.91
N LEU A 128 8.44 3.52 1.46
CA LEU A 128 7.80 4.08 0.27
C LEU A 128 7.58 5.59 0.39
N ILE A 129 6.99 6.04 1.50
CA ILE A 129 6.73 7.47 1.75
C ILE A 129 8.05 8.25 1.73
N LEU A 130 9.08 7.80 2.44
CA LEU A 130 10.39 8.44 2.44
C LEU A 130 10.96 8.58 1.03
N GLU A 131 10.86 7.53 0.21
CA GLU A 131 11.35 7.56 -1.16
C GLU A 131 10.56 8.56 -2.02
N ARG A 132 9.23 8.59 -1.91
CA ARG A 132 8.38 9.52 -2.65
C ARG A 132 8.62 10.98 -2.25
N LEU A 133 8.85 11.25 -0.97
CA LEU A 133 9.18 12.60 -0.48
C LEU A 133 10.51 13.13 -1.06
N LYS A 134 11.52 12.29 -1.32
CA LYS A 134 12.77 12.71 -1.97
C LYS A 134 12.55 13.25 -3.38
N HIS A 135 11.51 12.75 -4.07
CA HIS A 135 11.16 13.16 -5.42
C HIS A 135 10.08 14.25 -5.46
N GLY A 136 9.67 14.79 -4.30
CA GLY A 136 8.59 15.77 -4.21
C GLY A 136 7.22 15.22 -4.62
N LEU A 137 7.06 13.89 -4.65
CA LEU A 137 5.82 13.23 -5.02
C LEU A 137 4.96 13.01 -3.79
N TYR A 138 3.69 13.39 -3.86
CA TYR A 138 2.74 13.17 -2.79
C TYR A 138 2.28 11.70 -2.75
N PRO A 139 2.51 10.95 -1.65
CA PRO A 139 1.98 9.61 -1.49
C PRO A 139 0.52 9.71 -1.02
N ASN A 140 -0.44 9.62 -1.94
CA ASN A 140 -1.85 9.56 -1.58
C ASN A 140 -2.21 8.20 -0.97
N TRP A 141 -3.18 8.20 -0.06
CA TRP A 141 -3.63 6.99 0.59
C TRP A 141 -5.14 7.07 0.81
N ASP A 142 -5.84 6.04 0.35
CA ASP A 142 -7.27 5.87 0.60
C ASP A 142 -7.54 4.49 1.18
N ALA A 143 -7.88 4.45 2.47
CA ALA A 143 -7.90 3.18 3.20
C ALA A 143 -9.20 2.40 2.92
N HIS A 144 -9.01 1.19 2.39
CA HIS A 144 -10.08 0.23 2.12
C HIS A 144 -10.81 -0.24 3.40
N VAL A 145 -10.08 -0.29 4.51
CA VAL A 145 -10.51 -0.88 5.79
C VAL A 145 -9.97 -0.08 6.98
N PRO A 146 -10.63 -0.11 8.17
CA PRO A 146 -10.25 0.73 9.32
C PRO A 146 -8.80 0.56 9.79
N HIS A 147 -8.24 -0.66 9.70
CA HIS A 147 -6.87 -0.92 10.12
C HIS A 147 -5.83 -0.32 9.16
N SER A 148 -6.18 -0.17 7.87
CA SER A 148 -5.35 0.56 6.90
C SER A 148 -5.35 2.06 7.20
N ALA A 149 -6.50 2.62 7.62
CA ALA A 149 -6.56 4.02 8.07
C ALA A 149 -5.70 4.24 9.32
N HIS A 150 -5.74 3.30 10.28
CA HIS A 150 -4.88 3.35 11.47
C HIS A 150 -3.38 3.24 11.14
N LEU A 151 -3.02 2.42 10.14
CA LEU A 151 -1.66 2.36 9.63
C LEU A 151 -1.24 3.72 9.05
N ALA A 152 -2.07 4.34 8.22
CA ALA A 152 -1.79 5.65 7.65
C ALA A 152 -1.67 6.73 8.74
N GLU A 153 -2.53 6.75 9.75
CA GLU A 153 -2.41 7.69 10.88
C GLU A 153 -1.05 7.60 11.58
N LYS A 154 -0.54 6.38 11.79
CA LYS A 154 0.82 6.20 12.36
C LYS A 154 1.90 6.82 11.49
N LEU A 155 1.73 6.76 10.17
CA LEU A 155 2.66 7.29 9.19
C LEU A 155 2.56 8.82 9.02
N GLY A 156 1.60 9.47 9.67
CA GLY A 156 1.47 10.94 9.67
C GLY A 156 0.31 11.48 8.85
N TYR A 157 -0.59 10.62 8.36
CA TYR A 157 -1.83 11.07 7.72
C TYR A 157 -2.90 11.40 8.77
N THR A 158 -3.88 12.22 8.37
CA THR A 158 -5.08 12.55 9.15
C THR A 158 -6.31 11.99 8.46
N ARG A 159 -7.25 11.40 9.21
CA ARG A 159 -8.51 10.91 8.65
C ARG A 159 -9.36 12.04 8.11
N GLY A 160 -9.87 11.84 6.89
CA GLY A 160 -10.95 12.62 6.32
C GLY A 160 -12.32 12.06 6.69
N THR A 161 -13.35 12.52 5.98
CA THR A 161 -14.72 12.03 6.14
C THR A 161 -14.89 10.68 5.45
N PRO A 162 -15.27 9.61 6.17
CA PRO A 162 -15.55 8.31 5.56
C PRO A 162 -16.65 8.41 4.51
N TYR A 163 -16.54 7.63 3.43
CA TYR A 163 -17.52 7.64 2.35
C TYR A 163 -17.97 6.23 2.00
N LYS A 164 -19.19 6.14 1.45
CA LYS A 164 -19.78 4.88 1.00
C LYS A 164 -19.17 4.48 -0.34
N ALA A 165 -18.68 3.24 -0.42
CA ALA A 165 -18.24 2.57 -1.63
C ALA A 165 -19.04 1.27 -1.82
N TYR A 166 -18.89 0.63 -2.97
CA TYR A 166 -19.61 -0.61 -3.32
C TYR A 166 -18.62 -1.64 -3.85
N VAL A 167 -18.87 -2.92 -3.56
CA VAL A 167 -18.04 -4.03 -4.01
C VAL A 167 -18.89 -5.28 -4.21
N ASP A 168 -18.45 -6.19 -5.08
CA ASP A 168 -19.08 -7.49 -5.26
C ASP A 168 -18.77 -8.40 -4.05
N GLU A 169 -17.48 -8.56 -3.74
CA GLU A 169 -16.96 -9.27 -2.58
C GLU A 169 -15.97 -8.40 -1.79
N LEU A 170 -16.17 -8.28 -0.48
CA LEU A 170 -15.19 -7.65 0.41
C LEU A 170 -14.01 -8.59 0.59
N GLN A 171 -12.83 -8.21 0.13
CA GLN A 171 -11.59 -8.87 0.51
C GLN A 171 -11.27 -8.47 1.96
N THR A 172 -11.32 -9.45 2.85
CA THR A 172 -11.00 -9.31 4.29
C THR A 172 -9.53 -9.55 4.58
#